data_AF-A0A1F4MQG9-F1
#
_entry.id   AF-A0A1F4MQG9-F1
#
_cell.length_a   1.000
_cell.length_b   1.000
_cell.length_c   1.000
_cell.angle_alpha   90.00
_cell.angle_beta   90.00
_cell.angle_gamma   90.00
#
_symmetry.space_group_name_H-M   'P 1'
#
loop_
_entity.id
_entity.type
_entity.pdbx_description
1 polymer ?
#
loop_
_entity_poly.entity_id
_entity_poly.type
_entity_poly.pdbx_seq_one_letter_code
_entity_poly.pdbx_strand_id
1 'polypeptide(L)' 'MDKDRAIKLVLKELEGAQKEFPEWPRDVIHAAAIVAEESGELVKAAIDFNYHKGTLKAMEKEAIQTAAMAIRFLLNLSE' A
#
# COMPACT_ATOMS: atom_id res chain seq x y z
N MET A 1 -16.43 -1.37 -6.55
CA MET A 1 -15.91 -0.06 -6.09
C MET A 1 -15.74 0.82 -7.32
N ASP A 2 -16.21 2.07 -7.28
CA ASP A 2 -15.93 3.03 -8.35
C ASP A 2 -14.55 3.71 -8.16
N LYS A 3 -14.09 4.42 -9.19
CA LYS A 3 -12.78 5.09 -9.21
C LYS A 3 -12.62 6.11 -8.08
N ASP A 4 -13.63 6.95 -7.85
CA ASP A 4 -13.53 8.04 -6.89
C ASP A 4 -13.46 7.52 -5.45
N ARG A 5 -14.23 6.47 -5.16
CA ARG A 5 -14.15 5.75 -3.89
C ARG A 5 -12.79 5.09 -3.69
N ALA A 6 -12.22 4.46 -4.73
CA ALA A 6 -10.90 3.85 -4.64
C ALA A 6 -9.83 4.90 -4.30
N ILE A 7 -9.83 6.04 -5.01
CA ILE A 7 -8.89 7.14 -4.76
C ILE A 7 -9.05 7.69 -3.32
N LYS A 8 -10.29 7.89 -2.85
CA LYS A 8 -10.54 8.36 -1.48
C LYS A 8 -9.97 7.42 -0.42
N LEU A 9 -10.10 6.10 -0.62
CA LEU A 9 -9.55 5.11 0.31
C LEU A 9 -8.03 5.12 0.32
N VAL A 10 -7.39 5.24 -0.85
CA VAL A 10 -5.93 5.36 -0.96
C VAL A 10 -5.41 6.63 -0.27
N LEU A 11 -6.07 7.77 -0.45
CA LEU A 11 -5.68 9.01 0.24
C LEU A 11 -5.86 8.90 1.76
N LYS A 12 -6.94 8.26 2.22
CA LYS A 12 -7.17 8.02 3.65
C LYS A 12 -6.08 7.12 4.24
N GLU A 13 -5.70 6.07 3.53
CA GLU A 13 -4.61 5.17 3.95
C GLU A 13 -3.27 5.90 3.99
N LEU A 14 -2.96 6.70 2.97
CA LEU A 14 -1.75 7.53 2.94
C LEU A 14 -1.66 8.46 4.16
N GLU A 15 -2.75 9.17 4.47
CA GLU A 15 -2.82 10.02 5.66
C GLU A 15 -2.66 9.22 6.97
N GLY A 16 -3.22 8.01 7.03
CA GLY A 16 -3.08 7.09 8.16
C GLY A 16 -1.62 6.67 8.35
N ALA A 17 -1.00 6.17 7.30
CA ALA A 17 0.39 5.71 7.31
C ALA A 17 1.39 6.83 7.64
N GLN A 18 1.15 8.07 7.18
CA GLN A 18 1.97 9.23 7.54
C GLN A 18 1.82 9.62 9.02
N LYS A 19 0.65 9.41 9.62
CA LYS A 19 0.41 9.66 11.05
C LYS A 19 1.03 8.57 11.93
N GLU A 20 0.89 7.31 11.53
CA GLU A 20 1.37 6.17 12.30
C GLU A 20 2.90 6.01 12.19
N PHE A 21 3.45 6.23 10.99
CA PHE A 21 4.87 6.16 10.71
C PHE A 21 5.32 7.51 10.14
N PRO A 22 5.63 8.52 10.97
CA PRO A 22 5.94 9.87 10.49
C PRO A 22 7.29 9.95 9.77
N GLU A 23 8.25 9.10 10.14
CA GLU A 23 9.55 9.02 9.47
C GLU A 23 9.45 8.23 8.17
N TRP A 24 10.18 8.66 7.16
CA TRP A 24 10.35 7.93 5.90
C TRP A 24 11.84 7.66 5.66
N PRO A 25 12.22 6.47 5.16
CA PRO A 25 13.61 6.18 4.88
C PRO A 25 14.19 7.19 3.89
N ARG A 26 15.40 7.66 4.18
CA ARG A 26 16.14 8.57 3.27
C ARG A 26 16.86 7.82 2.17
N ASP A 27 17.21 6.58 2.41
CA ASP A 27 17.83 5.76 1.37
C ASP A 27 16.75 5.15 0.47
N VAL A 28 16.98 5.25 -0.84
CA VAL A 28 16.00 4.87 -1.86
C VAL A 28 15.71 3.36 -1.88
N ILE A 29 16.62 2.54 -1.35
CA ILE A 29 16.48 1.08 -1.33
C ILE A 29 15.43 0.68 -0.29
N HIS A 30 15.56 1.13 0.96
CA HIS A 30 14.55 0.84 2.00
C HIS A 30 13.23 1.52 1.68
N ALA A 31 13.24 2.74 1.13
CA ALA A 31 12.00 3.41 0.69
C ALA A 31 11.26 2.61 -0.39
N ALA A 32 11.97 2.07 -1.39
CA ALA A 32 11.37 1.21 -2.40
C ALA A 32 10.94 -0.16 -1.84
N ALA A 33 11.68 -0.68 -0.85
CA ALA A 33 11.35 -1.94 -0.20
C ALA A 33 10.00 -1.89 0.54
N ILE A 34 9.63 -0.75 1.12
CA ILE A 34 8.29 -0.56 1.73
C ILE A 34 7.19 -0.75 0.69
N VAL A 35 7.34 -0.19 -0.52
CA VAL A 35 6.36 -0.38 -1.60
C VAL A 35 6.30 -1.86 -2.02
N ALA A 36 7.47 -2.50 -2.11
CA ALA A 36 7.57 -3.90 -2.48
C ALA A 36 6.90 -4.82 -1.44
N GLU A 37 7.05 -4.54 -0.15
CA GLU A 37 6.43 -5.26 0.96
C GLU A 37 4.90 -5.31 0.80
N GLU A 38 4.25 -4.15 0.64
CA GLU A 38 2.80 -4.06 0.44
C GLU A 38 2.33 -4.80 -0.81
N SER A 39 3.10 -4.67 -1.91
CA SER A 39 2.78 -5.38 -3.15
C SER A 39 2.91 -6.91 -2.99
N GLY A 40 3.84 -7.37 -2.15
CA GLY A 40 4.00 -8.76 -1.78
C GLY A 40 2.82 -9.26 -0.92
N GLU A 41 2.36 -8.44 0.03
CA GLU A 41 1.15 -8.72 0.81
C GLU A 41 -0.09 -8.85 -0.08
N LEU A 42 -0.22 -7.98 -1.10
CA LEU A 42 -1.29 -8.09 -2.09
C LEU A 42 -1.23 -9.41 -2.87
N VAL A 43 -0.04 -9.82 -3.34
CA VAL A 43 0.14 -11.11 -4.03
C VAL A 43 -0.24 -12.26 -3.11
N LYS A 44 0.20 -12.23 -1.85
CA LYS A 44 -0.16 -13.22 -0.84
C LYS A 44 -1.68 -13.25 -0.60
N ALA A 45 -2.34 -12.10 -0.44
CA ALA A 45 -3.78 -12.03 -0.26
C ALA A 45 -4.56 -12.61 -1.45
N ALA A 46 -4.04 -12.42 -2.68
CA ALA A 46 -4.61 -13.02 -3.88
C ALA A 46 -4.44 -14.55 -3.92
N ILE A 47 -3.27 -15.05 -3.53
CA ILE A 47 -3.01 -16.50 -3.38
C ILE A 47 -3.96 -17.08 -2.32
N ASP A 48 -4.08 -16.42 -1.17
CA ASP A 48 -4.95 -16.87 -0.07
C ASP A 48 -6.42 -16.87 -0.47
N PHE A 49 -6.86 -15.90 -1.27
CA PHE A 49 -8.23 -15.85 -1.80
C PHE A 49 -8.50 -16.99 -2.78
N ASN A 50 -7.53 -17.36 -3.63
CA ASN A 50 -7.72 -18.37 -4.66
C ASN A 50 -7.53 -19.81 -4.16
N TYR A 51 -6.55 -20.04 -3.28
CA TYR A 51 -6.13 -21.38 -2.86
C TYR A 51 -6.43 -21.70 -1.39
N HIS A 52 -6.77 -20.70 -0.59
CA HIS A 52 -7.01 -20.86 0.84
C HIS A 52 -8.37 -20.24 1.23
N LYS A 53 -8.51 -19.79 2.49
CA LYS A 53 -9.73 -19.18 3.03
C LYS A 53 -9.59 -17.65 3.13
N GLY A 54 -8.84 -17.04 2.19
CA GLY A 54 -8.68 -15.60 2.10
C GLY A 54 -9.98 -14.90 1.69
N THR A 55 -9.99 -13.56 1.76
CA THR A 55 -11.19 -12.76 1.47
C THR A 55 -10.90 -11.65 0.48
N LEU A 56 -11.91 -11.26 -0.31
CA LEU A 56 -11.83 -10.08 -1.18
C LEU A 56 -11.45 -8.81 -0.41
N LYS A 57 -11.88 -8.69 0.86
CA LYS A 57 -11.55 -7.55 1.73
C LYS A 57 -10.07 -7.47 2.05
N ALA A 58 -9.39 -8.61 2.22
CA ALA A 58 -7.94 -8.64 2.44
C ALA A 58 -7.21 -8.14 1.20
N MET A 59 -7.58 -8.62 0.01
CA MET A 59 -7.00 -8.12 -1.24
C MET A 59 -7.28 -6.62 -1.46
N GLU A 60 -8.50 -6.16 -1.15
CA GLU A 60 -8.85 -4.74 -1.24
C GLU A 60 -7.97 -3.89 -0.33
N LYS A 61 -7.77 -4.33 0.92
CA LYS A 61 -6.88 -3.68 1.88
C LYS A 61 -5.45 -3.58 1.34
N GLU A 62 -4.85 -4.69 0.94
CA GLU A 62 -3.43 -4.67 0.52
C GLU A 62 -3.22 -3.90 -0.79
N ALA A 63 -4.21 -3.87 -1.68
CA ALA A 63 -4.17 -3.03 -2.88
C ALA A 63 -4.21 -1.53 -2.54
N ILE A 64 -5.03 -1.14 -1.55
CA ILE A 64 -5.10 0.25 -1.08
C ILE A 64 -3.76 0.65 -0.44
N GLN A 65 -3.17 -0.21 0.40
CA GLN A 65 -1.89 0.05 1.06
C GLN A 65 -0.74 0.14 0.06
N THR A 66 -0.68 -0.78 -0.91
CA THR A 66 0.30 -0.74 -2.02
C THR A 66 0.24 0.59 -2.76
N ALA A 67 -0.97 1.04 -3.14
CA ALA A 67 -1.15 2.31 -3.84
C ALA A 67 -0.75 3.52 -2.97
N ALA A 68 -1.10 3.49 -1.68
CA ALA A 68 -0.73 4.55 -0.75
C ALA A 68 0.79 4.64 -0.58
N MET A 69 1.49 3.51 -0.45
CA MET A 69 2.95 3.49 -0.30
C MET A 69 3.67 3.93 -1.58
N ALA A 70 3.15 3.57 -2.75
CA ALA A 70 3.67 4.09 -4.02
C ALA A 70 3.56 5.62 -4.11
N ILE A 71 2.42 6.21 -3.71
CA ILE A 71 2.27 7.67 -3.66
C ILE A 71 3.21 8.27 -2.61
N ARG A 72 3.32 7.66 -1.42
CA ARG A 72 4.21 8.14 -0.36
C ARG A 72 5.67 8.14 -0.79
N PHE A 73 6.10 7.10 -1.51
CA PHE A 73 7.43 7.03 -2.13
C PHE A 73 7.65 8.21 -3.08
N LEU A 74 6.71 8.48 -3.99
CA LEU A 74 6.79 9.61 -4.93
C LEU A 74 6.87 10.97 -4.22
N LEU A 75 6.12 11.16 -3.13
CA LEU A 75 6.14 12.40 -2.36
C LEU A 75 7.48 12.66 -1.64
N ASN A 76 8.26 11.60 -1.40
CA ASN A 76 9.56 11.68 -0.73
C ASN A 76 10.72 11.44 -1.72
N LEU A 77 10.45 11.41 -3.03
CA LEU A 77 11.47 11.27 -4.05
C LEU A 77 12.12 12.64 -4.28
N SER A 78 13.27 12.86 -3.64
CA SER A 78 14.12 14.03 -3.86
C SER A 78 15.53 13.61 -4.25
N GLU A 79 16.22 14.43 -5.05
CA GLU A 79 17.66 14.30 -5.34
C GLU A 79 18.53 14.61 -4.10
#